data_AF-A0A2V7YA54-F1
#
_entry.id   AF-A0A2V7YA54-F1
#
_cell.length_a   1.000
_cell.length_b   1.000
_cell.length_c   1.000
_cell.angle_alpha   90.00
_cell.angle_beta   90.00
_cell.angle_gamma   90.00
#
_symmetry.space_group_name_H-M   'P 1'
#
loop_
_entity.id
_entity.type
_entity.pdbx_description
1 polymer ?
#
loop_
_entity_poly.entity_id
_entity_poly.type
_entity_poly.pdbx_seq_one_letter_code
_entity_poly.pdbx_strand_id
1 'polypeptide(L)'
;MKKMLFMGLALLLAALPALADNTITHGSDLFQTAGDGTTYAEVSVPAGYFCTGSSAYSGTITMGGVPVATSPANVLGNTDTIIERLSDTTFNASNVATVNAIVRVANFKSTSPITVTGCSGSSLWDVTSSAAPTQSSFAMTIYRSGSTATGGTFDSTVTINPRLTFTQQGTGGLTRTLDQSTITFSTSGASWTHQTGSGGLTYTSGSVQVDTDGNGVPDTNVPATSNFAAGWTNVPQSGCAATPCPVPVPHSTITARHQTKPPLPPCTTTTTTQATTQSAAKRHGKLATIARCYAISNTFTSGN
;
A
#
# COMPACT_ATOMS: atom_id res chain seq x y z
N MET A 1 -19.47 -33.08 -60.71
CA MET A 1 -19.67 -33.51 -59.31
C MET A 1 -18.40 -33.24 -58.51
N LYS A 2 -18.22 -32.02 -57.97
CA LYS A 2 -17.00 -31.64 -57.23
C LYS A 2 -17.18 -30.30 -56.48
N LYS A 3 -18.11 -30.23 -55.52
CA LYS A 3 -18.23 -29.08 -54.59
C LYS A 3 -18.95 -29.47 -53.30
N MET A 4 -18.39 -30.36 -52.47
CA MET A 4 -18.82 -30.53 -51.08
C MET A 4 -17.68 -31.19 -50.27
N LEU A 5 -16.62 -30.44 -49.95
CA LEU A 5 -15.65 -30.91 -48.95
C LEU A 5 -14.76 -29.77 -48.41
N PHE A 6 -15.32 -28.67 -47.90
CA PHE A 6 -14.54 -27.66 -47.18
C PHE A 6 -15.37 -26.95 -46.09
N MET A 7 -16.14 -27.71 -45.30
CA MET A 7 -16.96 -27.14 -44.23
C MET A 7 -16.91 -28.01 -42.96
N GLY A 8 -15.76 -28.63 -42.69
CA GLY A 8 -15.54 -29.50 -41.52
C GLY A 8 -14.39 -29.10 -40.61
N LEU A 9 -13.56 -28.10 -40.98
CA LEU A 9 -12.35 -27.75 -40.22
C LEU A 9 -12.39 -26.35 -39.55
N ALA A 10 -13.49 -25.60 -39.72
CA ALA A 10 -13.62 -24.25 -39.15
C ALA A 10 -14.37 -24.20 -37.80
N LEU A 11 -14.95 -25.32 -37.34
CA LEU A 11 -15.74 -25.35 -36.09
C LEU A 11 -15.01 -25.95 -34.88
N LEU A 12 -13.77 -26.44 -35.03
CA LEU A 12 -13.02 -27.05 -33.92
C LEU A 12 -12.12 -26.06 -33.14
N LEU A 13 -12.04 -24.80 -33.55
CA LEU A 13 -11.23 -23.77 -32.87
C LEU A 13 -12.03 -22.86 -31.91
N ALA A 14 -13.35 -23.07 -31.77
CA ALA A 14 -14.23 -22.16 -31.02
C ALA A 14 -14.52 -22.58 -29.56
N ALA A 15 -13.86 -23.61 -29.04
CA ALA A 15 -14.06 -24.11 -27.68
C ALA A 15 -12.75 -24.27 -26.93
N LEU A 16 -11.89 -23.25 -26.94
CA LEU A 16 -11.01 -23.07 -25.80
C LEU A 16 -11.90 -22.51 -24.68
N PRO A 17 -12.18 -23.26 -23.60
CA PRO A 17 -12.68 -22.59 -22.41
C PRO A 17 -11.68 -21.48 -22.10
N ALA A 18 -12.16 -20.25 -21.94
CA ALA A 18 -11.37 -19.22 -21.31
C ALA A 18 -10.99 -19.78 -19.94
N LEU A 19 -9.80 -20.38 -19.84
CA LEU A 19 -9.27 -20.91 -18.61
C LEU A 19 -9.17 -19.70 -17.69
N ALA A 20 -10.08 -19.60 -16.73
CA ALA A 20 -9.93 -18.65 -15.64
C ALA A 20 -8.52 -18.86 -15.09
N ASP A 21 -7.72 -17.80 -15.06
CA ASP A 21 -6.34 -17.86 -14.61
C ASP A 21 -6.32 -18.49 -13.21
N ASN A 22 -5.79 -19.70 -13.13
CA ASN A 22 -5.76 -20.47 -11.89
C ASN A 22 -4.53 -20.12 -11.06
N THR A 23 -3.72 -19.18 -11.55
CA THR A 23 -2.46 -18.77 -10.95
C THR A 23 -2.58 -17.32 -10.49
N ILE A 24 -2.17 -17.07 -9.26
CA ILE A 24 -1.84 -15.75 -8.77
C ILE A 24 -0.37 -15.49 -9.12
N THR A 25 -0.13 -14.55 -10.01
CA THR A 25 1.21 -14.22 -10.53
C THR A 25 2.01 -13.43 -9.50
N HIS A 26 3.32 -13.68 -9.41
CA HIS A 26 4.31 -12.82 -8.77
C HIS A 26 4.01 -11.34 -9.04
N GLY A 27 3.93 -10.55 -7.98
CA GLY A 27 3.76 -9.12 -8.09
C GLY A 27 3.83 -8.42 -6.74
N SER A 28 3.61 -7.12 -6.80
CA SER A 28 3.59 -6.26 -5.62
C SER A 28 2.17 -5.85 -5.26
N ASP A 29 1.91 -5.83 -3.95
CA ASP A 29 0.68 -5.38 -3.35
C ASP A 29 0.96 -4.03 -2.67
N LEU A 30 0.19 -3.00 -3.06
CA LEU A 30 0.43 -1.61 -2.68
C LEU A 30 -0.57 -1.16 -1.63
N PHE A 31 -0.09 -0.47 -0.60
CA PHE A 31 -0.90 -0.01 0.53
C PHE A 31 -0.61 1.43 0.92
N GLN A 32 -1.64 2.09 1.45
CA GLN A 32 -1.59 3.42 2.05
C GLN A 32 -2.13 3.39 3.48
N THR A 33 -1.51 4.17 4.35
CA THR A 33 -1.79 4.36 5.76
C THR A 33 -2.31 5.79 6.01
N ALA A 34 -3.47 5.94 6.65
CA ALA A 34 -4.20 7.22 6.70
C ALA A 34 -3.61 8.28 7.67
N GLY A 35 -2.86 7.86 8.70
CA GLY A 35 -2.34 8.79 9.72
C GLY A 35 -3.40 9.37 10.66
N ASP A 36 -4.54 8.70 10.79
CA ASP A 36 -5.72 9.13 11.56
C ASP A 36 -5.72 8.64 13.03
N GLY A 37 -4.59 8.13 13.52
CA GLY A 37 -4.48 7.56 14.86
C GLY A 37 -4.67 6.05 14.94
N THR A 38 -5.13 5.40 13.85
CA THR A 38 -5.34 3.95 13.83
C THR A 38 -4.05 3.15 13.66
N THR A 39 -2.94 3.80 13.28
CA THR A 39 -1.62 3.18 13.14
C THR A 39 -0.66 3.71 14.19
N TYR A 40 -0.06 2.81 14.97
CA TYR A 40 0.86 3.17 16.05
C TYR A 40 1.83 2.03 16.36
N ALA A 41 2.94 2.37 17.03
CA ALA A 41 3.88 1.43 17.63
C ALA A 41 4.17 1.82 19.09
N GLU A 42 4.20 0.82 19.98
CA GLU A 42 4.76 0.97 21.32
C GLU A 42 6.29 0.88 21.25
N VAL A 43 6.97 1.86 21.85
CA VAL A 43 8.42 1.97 21.79
C VAL A 43 8.98 2.12 23.19
N SER A 44 10.05 1.37 23.48
CA SER A 44 10.83 1.49 24.70
C SER A 44 12.30 1.74 24.35
N VAL A 45 12.89 2.75 24.96
CA VAL A 45 14.26 3.20 24.72
C VAL A 45 14.93 3.46 26.07
N PRO A 46 16.13 2.92 26.33
CA PRO A 46 16.79 3.07 27.63
C PRO A 46 17.24 4.51 27.90
N ALA A 47 17.48 4.83 29.17
CA ALA A 47 18.10 6.09 29.56
C ALA A 47 19.48 6.25 28.91
N GLY A 48 19.86 7.49 28.61
CA GLY A 48 21.12 7.80 27.93
C GLY A 48 21.13 7.62 26.41
N TYR A 49 20.08 7.06 25.79
CA TYR A 49 20.05 6.77 24.36
C TYR A 49 20.10 8.01 23.46
N PHE A 50 19.31 9.04 23.78
CA PHE A 50 19.24 10.25 22.97
C PHE A 50 20.49 11.12 23.19
N CYS A 51 20.91 11.25 24.44
CA CYS A 51 22.07 12.00 24.88
C CYS A 51 22.55 11.45 26.25
N THR A 52 23.75 11.83 26.69
CA THR A 52 24.15 11.61 28.08
C THR A 52 23.16 12.28 29.04
N GLY A 53 22.55 11.48 29.92
CA GLY A 53 21.58 11.96 30.92
C GLY A 53 20.16 12.14 30.39
N SER A 54 19.80 11.68 29.19
CA SER A 54 18.38 11.57 28.81
C SER A 54 17.68 10.53 29.68
N SER A 55 16.45 10.81 30.09
CA SER A 55 15.56 9.80 30.70
C SER A 55 15.29 8.66 29.72
N ALA A 56 14.89 7.50 30.24
CA ALA A 56 14.32 6.45 29.40
C ALA A 56 13.01 6.95 28.77
N TYR A 57 12.71 6.51 27.55
CA TYR A 57 11.44 6.78 26.88
C TYR A 57 10.63 5.48 26.79
N SER A 58 9.37 5.53 27.19
CA SER A 58 8.42 4.46 26.91
C SER A 58 7.07 5.09 26.59
N GLY A 59 6.51 4.74 25.45
CA GLY A 59 5.24 5.30 25.02
C GLY A 59 4.80 4.83 23.64
N THR A 60 3.58 5.24 23.29
CA THR A 60 2.98 4.99 21.98
C THR A 60 3.34 6.12 21.02
N ILE A 61 3.82 5.76 19.84
CA ILE A 61 4.08 6.69 18.75
C ILE A 61 3.03 6.44 17.67
N THR A 62 2.13 7.40 17.50
CA THR A 62 1.15 7.41 16.41
C THR A 62 1.82 7.75 15.09
N MET A 63 1.53 6.98 14.06
CA MET A 63 2.21 7.04 12.77
C MET A 63 1.23 7.27 11.61
N GLY A 64 1.70 7.97 10.58
CA GLY A 64 1.05 8.09 9.28
C GLY A 64 1.97 7.64 8.15
N GLY A 65 1.37 7.26 7.02
CA GLY A 65 2.07 6.87 5.80
C GLY A 65 2.81 8.02 5.17
N VAL A 66 4.04 7.76 4.71
CA VAL A 66 4.81 8.68 3.87
C VAL A 66 4.98 8.03 2.49
N PRO A 67 4.52 8.66 1.40
CA PRO A 67 4.69 8.11 0.06
C PRO A 67 6.14 7.71 -0.21
N VAL A 68 6.33 6.51 -0.73
CA VAL A 68 7.65 5.97 -1.06
C VAL A 68 8.27 6.71 -2.23
N ALA A 69 9.55 7.08 -2.11
CA ALA A 69 10.30 7.63 -3.22
C ALA A 69 10.47 6.56 -4.31
N THR A 70 10.26 6.95 -5.57
CA THR A 70 10.23 6.04 -6.72
C THR A 70 11.04 6.57 -7.88
N SER A 71 11.50 5.67 -8.75
CA SER A 71 12.00 6.01 -10.09
C SER A 71 11.24 5.19 -11.14
N PRO A 72 10.48 5.82 -12.05
CA PRO A 72 10.24 7.28 -12.15
C PRO A 72 9.51 7.86 -10.93
N ALA A 73 9.70 9.15 -10.66
CA ALA A 73 9.14 9.79 -9.47
C ALA A 73 7.61 9.75 -9.42
N ASN A 74 7.06 9.45 -8.24
CA ASN A 74 5.65 9.47 -7.88
C ASN A 74 4.75 8.49 -8.66
N VAL A 75 5.31 7.48 -9.33
CA VAL A 75 4.51 6.54 -10.14
C VAL A 75 3.63 5.61 -9.29
N LEU A 76 3.92 5.50 -7.99
CA LEU A 76 3.14 4.71 -7.03
C LEU A 76 2.18 5.55 -6.16
N GLY A 77 1.88 6.79 -6.54
CA GLY A 77 0.90 7.62 -5.84
C GLY A 77 1.21 7.78 -4.35
N ASN A 78 0.21 7.53 -3.50
CA ASN A 78 0.37 7.63 -2.04
C ASN A 78 0.81 6.31 -1.36
N THR A 79 1.41 5.38 -2.10
CA THR A 79 1.88 4.11 -1.53
C THR A 79 2.96 4.35 -0.50
N ASP A 80 2.77 3.85 0.72
CA ASP A 80 3.78 3.91 1.81
C ASP A 80 4.24 2.52 2.26
N THR A 81 3.52 1.47 1.88
CA THR A 81 3.86 0.09 2.21
C THR A 81 3.75 -0.77 0.96
N ILE A 82 4.77 -1.59 0.70
CA ILE A 82 4.80 -2.53 -0.41
C ILE A 82 5.13 -3.92 0.09
N ILE A 83 4.26 -4.87 -0.25
CA ILE A 83 4.48 -6.30 -0.03
C ILE A 83 4.72 -6.95 -1.38
N GLU A 84 5.84 -7.66 -1.54
CA GLU A 84 6.11 -8.45 -2.73
C GLU A 84 5.79 -9.92 -2.46
N ARG A 85 4.95 -10.54 -3.29
CA ARG A 85 4.79 -11.99 -3.34
C ARG A 85 5.99 -12.58 -4.07
N LEU A 86 6.71 -13.54 -3.51
CA LEU A 86 8.02 -13.99 -4.03
C LEU A 86 7.95 -15.00 -5.18
N SER A 87 6.76 -15.50 -5.52
CA SER A 87 6.56 -16.44 -6.63
C SER A 87 5.12 -16.39 -7.13
N ASP A 88 4.91 -17.00 -8.29
CA ASP A 88 3.58 -17.44 -8.70
C ASP A 88 3.05 -18.50 -7.71
N THR A 89 1.73 -18.59 -7.57
CA THR A 89 1.08 -19.67 -6.83
C THR A 89 -0.23 -20.07 -7.51
N THR A 90 -0.56 -21.36 -7.50
CA THR A 90 -1.73 -21.90 -8.21
C THR A 90 -2.75 -22.42 -7.21
N PHE A 91 -4.04 -22.14 -7.45
CA PHE A 91 -5.11 -22.66 -6.60
C PHE A 91 -5.25 -24.18 -6.73
N ASN A 92 -5.35 -24.86 -5.60
CA ASN A 92 -5.64 -26.29 -5.53
C ASN A 92 -7.14 -26.58 -5.76
N ALA A 93 -7.53 -27.86 -5.69
CA ALA A 93 -8.93 -28.30 -5.88
C ALA A 93 -9.92 -27.70 -4.86
N SER A 94 -9.43 -27.22 -3.72
CA SER A 94 -10.22 -26.53 -2.68
C SER A 94 -10.24 -25.01 -2.86
N ASN A 95 -9.74 -24.49 -3.98
CA ASN A 95 -9.61 -23.06 -4.27
C ASN A 95 -8.72 -22.30 -3.26
N VAL A 96 -7.66 -22.97 -2.79
CA VAL A 96 -6.65 -22.40 -1.88
C VAL A 96 -5.28 -22.37 -2.56
N ALA A 97 -4.56 -21.26 -2.42
CA ALA A 97 -3.18 -21.08 -2.84
C ALA A 97 -2.33 -20.52 -1.70
N THR A 98 -1.05 -20.87 -1.64
CA THR A 98 -0.12 -20.34 -0.63
C THR A 98 1.11 -19.78 -1.32
N VAL A 99 1.55 -18.60 -0.90
CA VAL A 99 2.72 -17.91 -1.44
C VAL A 99 3.55 -17.31 -0.30
N ASN A 100 4.87 -17.32 -0.46
CA ASN A 100 5.73 -16.56 0.43
C ASN A 100 5.79 -15.12 -0.04
N ALA A 101 5.71 -14.17 0.87
CA ALA A 101 5.80 -12.74 0.59
C ALA A 101 6.83 -12.07 1.50
N ILE A 102 7.23 -10.85 1.17
CA ILE A 102 8.17 -10.06 1.95
C ILE A 102 7.76 -8.58 1.93
N VAL A 103 7.97 -7.89 3.05
CA VAL A 103 7.83 -6.43 3.10
C VAL A 103 9.04 -5.82 2.39
N ARG A 104 8.80 -5.07 1.32
CA ARG A 104 9.84 -4.30 0.61
C ARG A 104 9.96 -2.89 1.15
N VAL A 105 8.81 -2.29 1.47
CA VAL A 105 8.72 -0.91 1.92
C VAL A 105 7.72 -0.84 3.05
N ALA A 106 8.04 -0.06 4.08
CA ALA A 106 7.12 0.37 5.12
C ALA A 106 7.60 1.73 5.64
N ASN A 107 7.09 2.81 5.06
CA ASN A 107 7.60 4.16 5.25
C ASN A 107 6.61 5.02 6.02
N PHE A 108 6.93 5.34 7.27
CA PHE A 108 6.03 6.04 8.17
C PHE A 108 6.70 7.23 8.85
N LYS A 109 5.88 8.18 9.30
CA LYS A 109 6.30 9.31 10.14
C LYS A 109 5.33 9.51 11.28
N SER A 110 5.85 9.91 12.44
CA SER A 110 5.07 10.27 13.61
C SER A 110 4.15 11.44 13.32
N THR A 111 2.89 11.36 13.76
CA THR A 111 1.92 12.46 13.61
C THR A 111 2.20 13.62 14.57
N SER A 112 3.03 13.41 15.58
CA SER A 112 3.50 14.42 16.53
C SER A 112 4.88 14.02 17.06
N PRO A 113 5.75 14.98 17.40
CA PRO A 113 7.06 14.68 17.97
C PRO A 113 6.91 14.06 19.37
N ILE A 114 7.88 13.23 19.74
CA ILE A 114 8.02 12.75 21.12
C ILE A 114 8.78 13.80 21.95
N THR A 115 8.50 13.85 23.25
CA THR A 115 9.27 14.68 24.19
C THR A 115 10.34 13.84 24.86
N VAL A 116 11.60 14.24 24.69
CA VAL A 116 12.74 13.65 25.41
C VAL A 116 13.14 14.62 26.52
N THR A 117 13.11 14.12 27.76
CA THR A 117 13.53 14.87 28.95
C THR A 117 14.93 14.45 29.40
N GLY A 118 15.65 15.35 30.07
CA GLY A 118 17.04 15.15 30.48
C GLY A 118 18.00 15.88 29.54
N CYS A 119 19.25 15.40 29.43
CA CYS A 119 20.32 16.20 28.81
C CYS A 119 20.52 17.52 29.60
N SER A 120 20.36 18.66 28.93
CA SER A 120 20.32 20.02 29.49
C SER A 120 18.89 20.57 29.66
N GLY A 121 17.83 19.78 29.42
CA GLY A 121 16.44 20.25 29.50
C GLY A 121 15.38 19.30 28.92
N SER A 122 14.55 19.80 28.01
CA SER A 122 13.59 19.00 27.25
C SER A 122 13.69 19.36 25.78
N SER A 123 13.51 18.36 24.91
CA SER A 123 13.60 18.52 23.46
C SER A 123 12.52 17.70 22.76
N LEU A 124 12.10 18.17 21.58
CA LEU A 124 11.14 17.49 20.72
C LEU A 124 11.88 16.71 19.63
N TRP A 125 11.40 15.50 19.34
CA TRP A 125 12.01 14.62 18.35
C TRP A 125 10.94 14.08 17.40
N ASP A 126 11.11 14.32 16.10
CA ASP A 126 10.33 13.66 15.07
C ASP A 126 10.79 12.21 14.93
N VAL A 127 9.87 11.30 14.64
CA VAL A 127 10.19 9.88 14.45
C VAL A 127 9.75 9.45 13.06
N THR A 128 10.66 8.84 12.30
CA THR A 128 10.32 8.11 11.08
C THR A 128 10.55 6.63 11.30
N SER A 129 9.86 5.79 10.52
CA SER A 129 10.07 4.35 10.48
C SER A 129 10.23 3.90 9.04
N SER A 130 11.28 3.13 8.78
CA SER A 130 11.48 2.41 7.53
C SER A 130 11.59 0.90 7.79
N ALA A 131 11.60 0.09 6.74
CA ALA A 131 11.99 -1.31 6.85
C ALA A 131 13.51 -1.36 7.11
N ALA A 132 13.94 -2.15 8.09
CA ALA A 132 15.36 -2.46 8.24
C ALA A 132 15.89 -3.22 7.01
N PRO A 133 17.21 -3.15 6.71
CA PRO A 133 17.78 -3.74 5.49
C PRO A 133 17.52 -5.24 5.30
N THR A 134 17.29 -5.98 6.39
CA THR A 134 16.95 -7.40 6.36
C THR A 134 15.52 -7.61 6.82
N GLN A 135 14.69 -8.14 5.92
CA GLN A 135 13.32 -8.55 6.20
C GLN A 135 13.19 -10.07 6.03
N SER A 136 12.33 -10.69 6.84
CA SER A 136 12.02 -12.11 6.71
C SER A 136 10.83 -12.29 5.76
N SER A 137 10.84 -13.37 4.99
CA SER A 137 9.65 -13.78 4.26
C SER A 137 8.61 -14.37 5.22
N PHE A 138 7.35 -14.27 4.82
CA PHE A 138 6.21 -14.80 5.56
C PHE A 138 5.21 -15.46 4.60
N ALA A 139 4.36 -16.34 5.13
CA ALA A 139 3.33 -17.00 4.33
C ALA A 139 2.06 -16.13 4.19
N MET A 140 1.47 -16.18 3.00
CA MET A 140 0.13 -15.68 2.71
C MET A 140 -0.69 -16.84 2.13
N THR A 141 -1.87 -17.06 2.70
CA THR A 141 -2.82 -18.06 2.21
C THR A 141 -3.99 -17.35 1.55
N ILE A 142 -4.23 -17.65 0.29
CA ILE A 142 -5.21 -17.00 -0.56
C ILE A 142 -6.35 -17.98 -0.82
N TYR A 143 -7.57 -17.54 -0.56
CA TYR A 143 -8.80 -18.27 -0.80
C TYR A 143 -9.59 -17.61 -1.91
N ARG A 144 -10.17 -18.43 -2.76
CA ARG A 144 -11.00 -17.99 -3.88
C ARG A 144 -12.39 -18.58 -3.72
N SER A 145 -13.43 -17.77 -3.95
CA SER A 145 -14.82 -18.16 -3.65
C SER A 145 -15.41 -19.24 -4.57
N GLY A 146 -14.68 -19.62 -5.63
CA GLY A 146 -15.01 -20.72 -6.53
C GLY A 146 -14.02 -20.82 -7.70
N SER A 147 -14.07 -21.91 -8.46
CA SER A 147 -13.08 -22.24 -9.52
C SER A 147 -13.11 -21.32 -10.74
N THR A 148 -14.04 -20.37 -10.80
CA THR A 148 -14.11 -19.30 -11.82
C THR A 148 -14.14 -17.90 -11.22
N ALA A 149 -14.09 -17.77 -9.88
CA ALA A 149 -14.17 -16.48 -9.21
C ALA A 149 -12.92 -15.63 -9.46
N THR A 150 -13.10 -14.32 -9.55
CA THR A 150 -12.05 -13.30 -9.75
C THR A 150 -11.74 -12.54 -8.45
N GLY A 151 -11.91 -13.20 -7.32
CA GLY A 151 -11.65 -12.63 -5.99
C GLY A 151 -11.98 -13.62 -4.88
N GLY A 152 -11.77 -13.16 -3.64
CA GLY A 152 -12.00 -13.95 -2.45
C GLY A 152 -11.39 -13.28 -1.23
N THR A 153 -10.79 -14.07 -0.35
CA THR A 153 -10.14 -13.60 0.87
C THR A 153 -8.70 -14.11 0.98
N PHE A 154 -7.91 -13.52 1.87
CA PHE A 154 -6.59 -14.03 2.22
C PHE A 154 -6.33 -13.86 3.71
N ASP A 155 -5.50 -14.77 4.24
CA ASP A 155 -4.90 -14.70 5.57
C ASP A 155 -3.39 -14.47 5.42
N SER A 156 -2.80 -13.71 6.35
CA SER A 156 -1.35 -13.52 6.37
C SER A 156 -0.84 -13.19 7.77
N THR A 157 0.43 -13.54 8.00
CA THR A 157 1.17 -13.21 9.22
C THR A 157 2.40 -12.40 8.83
N VAL A 158 2.19 -11.12 8.53
CA VAL A 158 3.21 -10.20 8.01
C VAL A 158 4.25 -9.92 9.11
N THR A 159 5.50 -10.28 8.86
CA THR A 159 6.62 -9.95 9.74
C THR A 159 7.40 -8.77 9.18
N ILE A 160 7.69 -7.79 10.02
CA ILE A 160 8.55 -6.65 9.67
C ILE A 160 9.59 -6.41 10.76
N ASN A 161 10.81 -6.08 10.36
CA ASN A 161 11.84 -5.50 11.22
C ASN A 161 11.86 -3.99 10.99
N PRO A 162 11.27 -3.15 11.87
CA PRO A 162 11.27 -1.72 11.66
C PRO A 162 12.57 -1.08 12.14
N ARG A 163 13.03 -0.06 11.41
CA ARG A 163 14.08 0.87 11.82
C ARG A 163 13.45 2.21 12.14
N LEU A 164 13.52 2.63 13.40
CA LEU A 164 13.10 3.96 13.81
C LEU A 164 14.26 4.94 13.69
N THR A 165 13.99 6.10 13.12
CA THR A 165 14.93 7.23 13.10
C THR A 165 14.33 8.39 13.87
N PHE A 166 15.00 8.77 14.95
CA PHE A 166 14.63 9.91 15.78
C PHE A 166 15.47 11.11 15.37
N THR A 167 14.81 12.22 15.03
CA THR A 167 15.48 13.47 14.63
C THR A 167 15.06 14.59 15.57
N GLN A 168 16.02 15.15 16.30
CA GLN A 168 15.79 16.28 17.20
C GLN A 168 15.35 17.51 16.40
N GLN A 169 14.27 18.16 16.81
CA GLN A 169 13.86 19.43 16.22
C GLN A 169 14.82 20.56 16.65
N GLY A 170 15.12 21.49 15.74
CA GLY A 170 16.00 22.63 15.96
C GLY A 170 17.23 22.65 15.03
N THR A 171 18.04 23.70 15.14
CA THR A 171 19.23 23.89 14.30
C THR A 171 20.30 22.85 14.62
N GLY A 172 20.75 22.11 13.60
CA GLY A 172 21.77 21.05 13.77
C GLY A 172 21.24 19.76 14.38
N GLY A 173 19.93 19.50 14.26
CA GLY A 173 19.20 18.38 14.88
C GLY A 173 19.96 17.05 14.85
N LEU A 174 20.14 16.46 16.02
CA LEU A 174 20.78 15.16 16.17
C LEU A 174 19.85 14.04 15.66
N THR A 175 20.44 13.02 15.04
CA THR A 175 19.74 11.81 14.62
C THR A 175 20.17 10.60 15.43
N ARG A 176 19.23 9.71 15.76
CA ARG A 176 19.47 8.40 16.38
C ARG A 176 18.66 7.33 15.66
N THR A 177 19.23 6.15 15.47
CA THR A 177 18.54 5.03 14.80
C THR A 177 18.42 3.82 15.72
N LEU A 178 17.21 3.25 15.78
CA LEU A 178 16.89 2.07 16.58
C LEU A 178 16.29 1.00 15.68
N ASP A 179 17.01 -0.10 15.50
CA ASP A 179 16.45 -1.31 14.90
C ASP A 179 15.64 -2.04 15.98
N GLN A 180 14.33 -2.13 15.77
CA GLN A 180 13.39 -2.77 16.68
C GLN A 180 13.42 -4.30 16.50
N SER A 181 12.91 -5.02 17.50
CA SER A 181 12.58 -6.42 17.34
C SER A 181 11.50 -6.62 16.26
N THR A 182 11.50 -7.80 15.64
CA THR A 182 10.48 -8.18 14.65
C THR A 182 9.07 -7.98 15.20
N ILE A 183 8.23 -7.25 14.45
CA ILE A 183 6.80 -7.11 14.71
C ILE A 183 6.06 -8.06 13.77
N THR A 184 5.10 -8.81 14.31
CA THR A 184 4.31 -9.79 13.56
C THR A 184 2.85 -9.41 13.55
N PHE A 185 2.38 -8.90 12.41
CA PHE A 185 0.99 -8.53 12.15
C PHE A 185 0.20 -9.72 11.63
N SER A 186 -1.00 -9.94 12.16
CA SER A 186 -1.92 -10.96 11.63
C SER A 186 -3.12 -10.31 10.96
N THR A 187 -3.49 -10.87 9.81
CA THR A 187 -4.68 -10.52 9.04
C THR A 187 -5.41 -11.80 8.72
N SER A 188 -6.73 -11.82 8.93
CA SER A 188 -7.57 -12.94 8.54
C SER A 188 -8.81 -12.47 7.78
N GLY A 189 -9.14 -13.20 6.71
CA GLY A 189 -10.33 -12.95 5.91
C GLY A 189 -10.30 -11.64 5.11
N ALA A 190 -9.12 -11.03 4.90
CA ALA A 190 -9.02 -9.78 4.16
C ALA A 190 -9.39 -9.99 2.69
N SER A 191 -10.10 -9.04 2.09
CA SER A 191 -10.59 -9.18 0.71
C SER A 191 -9.48 -8.98 -0.34
N TRP A 192 -9.59 -9.70 -1.44
CA TRP A 192 -8.83 -9.42 -2.67
C TRP A 192 -9.69 -9.62 -3.92
N THR A 193 -9.30 -8.96 -5.01
CA THR A 193 -9.86 -9.17 -6.36
C THR A 193 -8.76 -9.27 -7.41
N HIS A 194 -9.08 -9.79 -8.60
CA HIS A 194 -8.12 -9.99 -9.68
C HIS A 194 -7.61 -8.67 -10.28
N GLN A 195 -8.38 -7.60 -10.15
CA GLN A 195 -8.05 -6.25 -10.61
C GLN A 195 -8.55 -5.24 -9.58
N THR A 196 -7.96 -4.05 -9.57
CA THR A 196 -8.47 -2.92 -8.78
C THR A 196 -9.76 -2.38 -9.38
N GLY A 197 -10.55 -1.66 -8.58
CA GLY A 197 -11.71 -0.91 -9.07
C GLY A 197 -11.37 0.49 -9.57
N SER A 198 -12.43 1.27 -9.77
CA SER A 198 -12.31 2.66 -10.21
C SER A 198 -11.47 3.48 -9.23
N GLY A 199 -10.46 4.18 -9.74
CA GLY A 199 -9.53 4.95 -8.91
C GLY A 199 -8.55 4.11 -8.11
N GLY A 200 -8.40 2.81 -8.41
CA GLY A 200 -7.30 2.01 -7.89
C GLY A 200 -6.01 2.26 -8.63
N LEU A 201 -4.89 2.26 -7.90
CA LEU A 201 -3.57 2.35 -8.48
C LEU A 201 -3.10 0.97 -8.98
N THR A 202 -2.70 0.89 -10.24
CA THR A 202 -1.99 -0.25 -10.83
C THR A 202 -0.71 0.22 -11.49
N TYR A 203 0.38 -0.53 -11.33
CA TYR A 203 1.63 -0.27 -12.02
C TYR A 203 1.99 -1.49 -12.88
N THR A 204 1.99 -1.35 -14.20
CA THR A 204 2.12 -2.46 -15.15
C THR A 204 3.42 -2.47 -15.96
N SER A 205 4.33 -1.52 -15.72
CA SER A 205 5.55 -1.32 -16.52
C SER A 205 6.70 -2.27 -16.16
N GLY A 206 6.40 -3.51 -15.74
CA GLY A 206 7.41 -4.53 -15.40
C GLY A 206 7.94 -4.41 -13.97
N SER A 207 8.78 -3.40 -13.69
CA SER A 207 9.33 -3.14 -12.36
C SER A 207 9.52 -1.65 -12.09
N VAL A 208 9.49 -1.26 -10.83
CA VAL A 208 9.73 0.12 -10.36
C VAL A 208 10.85 0.12 -9.33
N GLN A 209 11.75 1.09 -9.41
CA GLN A 209 12.71 1.30 -8.32
C GLN A 209 12.03 2.05 -7.18
N VAL A 210 12.19 1.53 -5.96
CA VAL A 210 11.63 2.11 -4.74
C VAL A 210 12.73 2.33 -3.72
N ASP A 211 12.55 3.31 -2.85
CA ASP A 211 13.39 3.56 -1.68
C ASP A 211 12.96 2.60 -0.55
N THR A 212 13.83 1.66 -0.20
CA THR A 212 13.52 0.62 0.80
C THR A 212 14.00 0.96 2.21
N ASP A 213 14.97 1.86 2.35
CA ASP A 213 15.59 2.21 3.63
C ASP A 213 15.14 3.56 4.20
N GLY A 214 14.37 4.33 3.41
CA GLY A 214 13.79 5.62 3.79
C GLY A 214 14.76 6.80 3.67
N ASN A 215 15.86 6.66 2.91
CA ASN A 215 16.84 7.74 2.70
C ASN A 215 16.45 8.74 1.60
N GLY A 216 15.32 8.52 0.91
CA GLY A 216 14.79 9.33 -0.17
C GLY A 216 15.32 8.98 -1.56
N VAL A 217 16.18 7.98 -1.70
CA VAL A 217 16.83 7.55 -2.94
C VAL A 217 16.33 6.15 -3.32
N PRO A 218 15.64 5.99 -4.46
CA PRO A 218 15.24 4.66 -4.94
C PRO A 218 16.44 3.75 -5.17
N ASP A 219 16.41 2.55 -4.58
CA ASP A 219 17.56 1.63 -4.54
C ASP A 219 17.23 0.19 -4.94
N THR A 220 15.95 -0.20 -4.90
CA THR A 220 15.54 -1.60 -5.08
C THR A 220 14.47 -1.71 -6.16
N ASN A 221 14.69 -2.63 -7.12
CA ASN A 221 13.66 -2.99 -8.09
C ASN A 221 12.61 -3.88 -7.44
N VAL A 222 11.35 -3.46 -7.58
CA VAL A 222 10.18 -4.19 -7.10
C VAL A 222 9.27 -4.46 -8.30
N PRO A 223 8.69 -5.67 -8.42
CA PRO A 223 7.87 -6.03 -9.57
C PRO A 223 6.60 -5.19 -9.64
N ALA A 224 6.01 -5.15 -10.83
CA ALA A 224 4.70 -4.58 -11.10
C ALA A 224 3.60 -5.17 -10.21
N THR A 225 2.48 -4.45 -10.11
CA THR A 225 1.23 -5.03 -9.60
C THR A 225 0.77 -6.12 -10.56
N SER A 226 0.24 -7.23 -10.03
CA SER A 226 -0.24 -8.34 -10.84
C SER A 226 -1.74 -8.59 -10.67
N ASN A 227 -2.20 -9.80 -10.96
CA ASN A 227 -3.60 -10.20 -10.93
C ASN A 227 -4.16 -10.47 -9.52
N PHE A 228 -3.64 -9.76 -8.52
CA PHE A 228 -4.06 -9.83 -7.13
C PHE A 228 -4.03 -8.43 -6.52
N ALA A 229 -5.21 -7.86 -6.33
CA ALA A 229 -5.44 -6.56 -5.73
C ALA A 229 -5.90 -6.76 -4.28
N ALA A 230 -4.95 -6.80 -3.35
CA ALA A 230 -5.22 -6.89 -1.91
C ALA A 230 -5.99 -5.67 -1.42
N GLY A 231 -6.96 -5.87 -0.52
CA GLY A 231 -7.80 -4.80 0.00
C GLY A 231 -8.88 -4.32 -0.98
N TRP A 232 -9.18 -5.10 -2.02
CA TRP A 232 -10.31 -4.85 -2.93
C TRP A 232 -11.34 -5.97 -2.82
N THR A 233 -12.63 -5.63 -2.98
CA THR A 233 -13.72 -6.61 -2.93
C THR A 233 -14.69 -6.44 -4.10
N ASN A 234 -15.18 -7.56 -4.65
CA ASN A 234 -16.28 -7.57 -5.61
C ASN A 234 -17.66 -7.43 -4.94
N VAL A 235 -17.70 -7.42 -3.60
CA VAL A 235 -18.93 -7.24 -2.83
C VAL A 235 -19.28 -5.74 -2.78
N PRO A 236 -20.49 -5.33 -3.18
CA PRO A 236 -20.90 -3.93 -3.07
C PRO A 236 -20.70 -3.36 -1.66
N GLN A 237 -20.11 -2.18 -1.56
CA GLN A 237 -19.89 -1.46 -0.30
C GLN A 237 -20.68 -0.16 -0.29
N SER A 238 -21.17 0.23 0.89
CA SER A 238 -21.77 1.56 1.06
C SER A 238 -20.72 2.64 0.77
N GLY A 239 -21.11 3.70 0.04
CA GLY A 239 -20.20 4.77 -0.37
C GLY A 239 -19.31 4.45 -1.57
N CYS A 240 -19.43 3.25 -2.16
CA CYS A 240 -18.69 2.83 -3.35
C CYS A 240 -19.63 2.65 -4.54
N ALA A 241 -19.50 3.50 -5.57
CA ALA A 241 -20.42 3.52 -6.72
C ALA A 241 -20.20 2.38 -7.73
N ALA A 242 -19.03 1.72 -7.71
CA ALA A 242 -18.68 0.66 -8.66
C ALA A 242 -17.75 -0.37 -7.99
N THR A 243 -17.93 -1.65 -8.29
CA THR A 243 -17.02 -2.72 -7.86
C THR A 243 -15.90 -2.94 -8.89
N PRO A 244 -14.71 -3.43 -8.48
CA PRO A 244 -14.27 -3.69 -7.11
C PRO A 244 -14.21 -2.45 -6.19
N CYS A 245 -14.51 -2.61 -4.91
CA CYS A 245 -14.47 -1.54 -3.91
C CYS A 245 -13.25 -1.66 -3.01
N PRO A 246 -12.58 -0.56 -2.63
CA PRO A 246 -11.49 -0.61 -1.66
C PRO A 246 -12.07 -0.87 -0.26
N VAL A 247 -11.43 -1.79 0.47
CA VAL A 247 -11.76 -2.17 1.84
C VAL A 247 -10.49 -2.05 2.69
N PRO A 248 -10.56 -1.46 3.89
CA PRO A 248 -9.42 -1.45 4.78
C PRO A 248 -8.96 -2.88 5.12
N VAL A 249 -7.65 -3.07 5.19
CA VAL A 249 -7.04 -4.31 5.67
C VAL A 249 -6.53 -4.04 7.08
N PRO A 250 -7.26 -4.49 8.12
CA PRO A 250 -6.82 -4.31 9.50
C PRO A 250 -5.70 -5.30 9.82
N HIS A 251 -4.61 -4.77 10.37
CA HIS A 251 -3.53 -5.54 10.95
C HIS A 251 -3.44 -5.17 12.42
N SER A 252 -3.45 -6.16 13.30
CA SER A 252 -3.30 -5.91 14.74
C SER A 252 -2.33 -6.88 15.39
N THR A 253 -1.65 -6.38 16.40
CA THR A 253 -0.76 -7.10 17.31
C THR A 253 -1.02 -6.61 18.73
N ILE A 254 -0.31 -7.17 19.71
CA ILE A 254 -0.36 -6.68 21.09
C ILE A 254 0.22 -5.26 21.21
N THR A 255 1.28 -4.94 20.45
CA THR A 255 2.10 -3.73 20.65
C THR A 255 2.03 -2.73 19.50
N ALA A 256 1.28 -3.05 18.45
CA ALA A 256 1.14 -2.24 17.25
C ALA A 256 -0.18 -2.52 16.54
N ARG A 257 -0.75 -1.47 15.95
CA ARG A 257 -1.88 -1.56 15.03
C ARG A 257 -1.46 -0.91 13.71
N HIS A 258 -1.89 -1.49 12.59
CA HIS A 258 -1.68 -0.92 11.27
C HIS A 258 -2.96 -1.09 10.45
N GLN A 259 -3.56 0.03 10.03
CA GLN A 259 -4.73 0.01 9.18
C GLN A 259 -4.36 0.55 7.82
N THR A 260 -4.36 -0.32 6.83
CA THR A 260 -4.08 0.06 5.45
C THR A 260 -5.34 0.09 4.62
N LYS A 261 -5.28 0.86 3.54
CA LYS A 261 -6.23 0.83 2.44
C LYS A 261 -5.46 0.80 1.12
N PRO A 262 -6.07 0.36 0.02
CA PRO A 262 -5.47 0.55 -1.29
C PRO A 262 -5.12 2.03 -1.54
N PRO A 263 -3.95 2.33 -2.12
CA PRO A 263 -3.54 3.70 -2.40
C PRO A 263 -4.39 4.30 -3.52
N LEU A 264 -4.63 5.61 -3.40
CA LEU A 264 -5.18 6.41 -4.50
C LEU A 264 -4.09 6.71 -5.55
N PRO A 265 -4.46 6.83 -6.83
CA PRO A 265 -3.54 7.21 -7.89
C PRO A 265 -2.94 8.60 -7.62
N PRO A 266 -1.76 8.90 -8.21
CA PRO A 266 -1.17 10.22 -8.12
C PRO A 266 -2.18 11.26 -8.61
N CYS A 267 -2.32 12.37 -7.90
CA CYS A 267 -3.02 13.53 -8.43
C CYS A 267 -2.24 14.01 -9.66
N THR A 268 -2.71 13.69 -10.87
CA THR A 268 -2.21 14.37 -12.07
C THR A 268 -2.70 15.80 -12.00
N THR A 269 -1.89 16.71 -11.47
CA THR A 269 -2.04 18.13 -11.76
C THR A 269 -1.63 18.35 -13.20
N THR A 270 -2.47 17.91 -14.13
CA THR A 270 -2.40 18.41 -15.50
C THR A 270 -2.90 19.85 -15.40
N THR A 271 -1.99 20.79 -15.15
CA THR A 271 -2.25 22.20 -15.39
C THR A 271 -2.52 22.33 -16.88
N THR A 272 -3.77 22.19 -17.30
CA THR A 272 -4.16 22.60 -18.63
C THR A 272 -4.11 24.12 -18.63
N THR A 273 -2.93 24.68 -18.91
CA THR A 273 -2.80 26.07 -19.31
C THR A 273 -3.47 26.19 -20.67
N GLN A 274 -4.80 26.30 -20.70
CA GLN A 274 -5.46 26.87 -21.85
C GLN A 274 -5.05 28.35 -21.87
N ALA A 275 -4.03 28.66 -22.65
CA ALA A 275 -3.78 30.00 -23.11
C ALA A 275 -4.97 30.40 -24.00
N THR A 276 -6.04 30.88 -23.38
CA THR A 276 -7.10 31.60 -24.07
C THR A 276 -6.49 32.93 -24.50
N THR A 277 -6.02 33.02 -25.75
CA THR A 277 -5.97 34.27 -26.47
C THR A 277 -7.42 34.75 -26.66
N GLN A 278 -7.98 35.38 -25.63
CA GLN A 278 -9.25 36.10 -25.75
C GLN A 278 -9.00 37.40 -26.52
N SER A 279 -9.29 37.36 -27.82
CA SER A 279 -9.67 38.54 -28.57
C SER A 279 -10.96 39.11 -27.97
N ALA A 280 -10.99 40.42 -27.75
CA ALA A 280 -12.08 41.14 -27.11
C ALA A 280 -13.41 40.99 -27.86
N ALA A 281 -14.37 40.27 -27.29
CA ALA A 281 -15.80 40.44 -27.60
C ALA A 281 -16.70 39.92 -26.46
N LYS A 282 -17.40 40.87 -25.84
CA LYS A 282 -18.62 40.81 -25.02
C LYS A 282 -19.33 39.44 -24.79
N ARG A 283 -19.59 39.22 -23.49
CA ARG A 283 -20.81 38.70 -22.82
C ARG A 283 -20.94 37.20 -22.47
N HIS A 284 -21.39 37.06 -21.22
CA HIS A 284 -21.99 35.93 -20.50
C HIS A 284 -21.04 34.82 -20.01
N GLY A 285 -20.76 34.92 -18.70
CA GLY A 285 -19.96 33.98 -17.94
C GLY A 285 -20.56 32.58 -17.91
N LYS A 286 -19.67 31.60 -18.02
CA LYS A 286 -19.87 30.22 -17.60
C LYS A 286 -18.72 29.85 -16.68
N LEU A 287 -19.09 29.35 -15.51
CA LEU A 287 -18.23 28.95 -14.40
C LEU A 287 -17.08 28.05 -14.87
N ALA A 288 -15.88 28.31 -14.35
CA ALA A 288 -14.73 27.44 -14.50
C ALA A 288 -15.01 26.07 -13.86
N THR A 289 -14.75 25.01 -14.62
CA THR A 289 -14.80 23.63 -14.13
C THR A 289 -13.66 23.42 -13.13
N ILE A 290 -14.01 23.32 -11.85
CA ILE A 290 -13.10 22.90 -10.79
C ILE A 290 -12.85 21.39 -10.97
N ALA A 291 -11.59 21.00 -11.18
CA ALA A 291 -11.18 19.61 -11.09
C ALA A 291 -11.42 19.12 -9.65
N ARG A 292 -12.44 18.29 -9.47
CA ARG A 292 -12.70 17.64 -8.18
C ARG A 292 -11.81 16.40 -8.09
N CYS A 293 -10.74 16.49 -7.32
CA CYS A 293 -10.16 15.32 -6.70
C CYS A 293 -11.25 14.70 -5.84
N TYR A 294 -11.78 13.52 -6.20
CA TYR A 294 -12.51 12.73 -5.24
C TYR A 294 -11.49 12.21 -4.22
N ALA A 295 -11.18 13.02 -3.21
CA ALA A 295 -10.95 12.44 -1.91
C ALA A 295 -12.26 11.74 -1.57
N ILE A 296 -12.31 10.42 -1.76
CA ILE A 296 -13.37 9.64 -1.15
C ILE A 296 -13.09 9.76 0.34
N SER A 297 -13.71 10.76 0.99
CA SER A 297 -13.77 10.84 2.43
C SER A 297 -14.68 9.72 2.88
N ASN A 298 -14.15 8.50 2.90
CA ASN A 298 -14.80 7.38 3.54
C ASN A 298 -14.66 7.61 5.04
N THR A 299 -15.56 8.42 5.61
CA THR A 299 -15.97 8.24 7.00
C THR A 299 -16.62 6.86 7.08
N PHE A 300 -15.82 5.81 7.22
CA PHE A 300 -16.30 4.52 7.69
C PHE A 300 -16.69 4.75 9.15
N THR A 301 -17.97 4.96 9.41
CA THR A 301 -18.51 4.74 10.75
C THR A 301 -18.38 3.24 11.01
N SER A 302 -17.49 2.86 11.92
CA SER A 302 -17.49 1.51 12.48
C SER A 302 -18.86 1.29 13.14
N GLY A 303 -19.72 0.50 12.50
CA GLY A 303 -20.90 -0.04 13.16
C GLY A 303 -20.44 -1.04 14.21
N ASN A 304 -20.84 -0.81 15.46
CA ASN A 304 -20.74 -1.80 16.55
C ASN A 304 -21.60 -3.03 16.23
#